data_AF-A0A6S6UBN5-F1
#
_entry.id   AF-A0A6S6UBN5-F1
#
_cell.length_a   1.000
_cell.length_b   1.000
_cell.length_c   1.000
_cell.angle_alpha   90.00
_cell.angle_beta   90.00
_cell.angle_gamma   90.00
#
_symmetry.space_group_name_H-M   'P 1'
#
loop_
_entity.id
_entity.type
_entity.pdbx_description
1 polymer ?
#
loop_
_entity_poly.entity_id
_entity_poly.type
_entity_poly.pdbx_seq_one_letter_code
_entity_poly.pdbx_strand_id
1 'polypeptide(L)'
;PESSNNAKEGGGLVPTLLFGIPGSGSMAVFIGGMILLGYDAGPQMVTNDLSITYTVVWSLALANVFGAGLCLFLSGGIARLTTIRFPLLVPFLFMMIAFAAFQSKQTSWDLVALVVISILGIFMRRFDWPRPAFLIGFVLASQAEVYTYQVVQLANNKFSQGTDVGLGYVFSPIVITLFIITVVSVWLGARQSAAMRQPSQTFEWNKTPGVLFALFIGAFMLLAFVDALMIDTLTDKVFPATIAGVALVATAILLFQMRTKPASDGIFADQEAHGDDSEAPHGLWQMLGWFVSLLALNSLFGFVIAISLFFVSFLRIHAGVEWKRIAVLTVCGVGVLLFMAYMLNRDFPTGLLQDMIELPWPLGGR
;
A
#
# COMPACT_ATOMS: atom_id res chain seq x y z
N PRO A 1 16.68 -12.44 16.58
CA PRO A 1 15.89 -12.06 15.38
C PRO A 1 15.24 -10.67 15.52
N GLU A 2 14.42 -10.45 16.56
CA GLU A 2 13.74 -9.16 16.83
C GLU A 2 14.71 -7.99 17.03
N SER A 3 15.81 -8.16 17.78
CA SER A 3 16.82 -7.09 17.95
C SER A 3 17.48 -6.67 16.63
N SER A 4 17.66 -7.61 15.70
CA SER A 4 18.20 -7.31 14.37
C SER A 4 17.18 -6.61 13.48
N ASN A 5 15.88 -6.96 13.62
CA ASN A 5 14.80 -6.29 12.92
C ASN A 5 14.64 -4.84 13.41
N ASN A 6 14.62 -4.62 14.72
CA ASN A 6 14.51 -3.28 15.31
C ASN A 6 15.74 -2.40 15.04
N ALA A 7 16.95 -2.98 15.02
CA ALA A 7 18.16 -2.24 14.66
C ALA A 7 18.12 -1.77 13.19
N LYS A 8 17.56 -2.58 12.28
CA LYS A 8 17.37 -2.21 10.88
C LYS A 8 16.42 -1.02 10.73
N GLU A 9 15.29 -1.01 11.45
CA GLU A 9 14.31 0.08 11.36
C GLU A 9 14.92 1.42 11.82
N GLY A 10 15.73 1.42 12.89
CA GLY A 10 16.47 2.62 13.32
C GLY A 10 17.45 3.14 12.26
N GLY A 11 18.20 2.25 11.60
CA GLY A 11 19.10 2.61 10.50
C GLY A 11 18.36 3.08 9.24
N GLY A 12 17.15 2.55 8.98
CA GLY A 12 16.30 2.94 7.86
C GLY A 12 15.72 4.35 7.99
N LEU A 13 15.61 4.88 9.21
CA LEU A 13 15.03 6.20 9.46
C LEU A 13 15.92 7.35 8.96
N VAL A 14 17.24 7.20 9.03
CA VAL A 14 18.21 8.22 8.62
C VAL A 14 18.04 8.62 7.15
N PRO A 15 18.11 7.69 6.17
CA PRO A 15 17.88 8.06 4.77
C PRO A 15 16.43 8.49 4.48
N THR A 16 15.48 7.93 5.23
CA THR A 16 14.06 8.26 5.12
C THR A 16 13.80 9.73 5.46
N LEU A 17 14.32 10.23 6.58
CA LEU A 17 14.16 11.62 7.00
C LEU A 17 15.03 12.60 6.20
N LEU A 18 16.30 12.25 5.97
CA LEU A 18 17.26 13.16 5.33
C LEU A 18 17.03 13.33 3.84
N PHE A 19 16.62 12.27 3.16
CA PHE A 19 16.51 12.25 1.69
C PHE A 19 15.09 12.03 1.21
N GLY A 20 14.14 11.74 2.10
CA GLY A 20 12.78 11.36 1.70
C GLY A 20 12.72 9.99 1.00
N ILE A 21 13.74 9.15 1.15
CA ILE A 21 13.86 7.85 0.47
C ILE A 21 13.69 6.71 1.48
N PRO A 22 12.54 6.00 1.50
CA PRO A 22 12.28 4.96 2.47
C PRO A 22 13.03 3.67 2.13
N GLY A 23 13.70 3.11 3.13
CA GLY A 23 14.43 1.84 3.00
C GLY A 23 13.55 0.57 3.09
N SER A 24 12.26 0.72 3.39
CA SER A 24 11.32 -0.38 3.60
C SER A 24 9.87 0.08 3.41
N GLY A 25 8.93 -0.86 3.29
CA GLY A 25 7.50 -0.55 3.23
C GLY A 25 6.98 0.15 4.50
N SER A 26 7.51 -0.20 5.69
CA SER A 26 7.18 0.49 6.95
C SER A 26 7.59 1.96 6.93
N MET A 27 8.79 2.25 6.42
CA MET A 27 9.28 3.63 6.29
C MET A 27 8.50 4.43 5.24
N ALA A 28 7.99 3.79 4.19
CA ALA A 28 7.12 4.45 3.22
C ALA A 28 5.80 4.89 3.89
N VAL A 29 5.18 4.01 4.69
CA VAL A 29 3.99 4.38 5.47
C VAL A 29 4.29 5.52 6.45
N PHE A 30 5.48 5.51 7.08
CA PHE A 30 5.93 6.59 7.95
C PHE A 30 6.03 7.94 7.22
N ILE A 31 6.68 8.01 6.05
CA ILE A 31 6.72 9.23 5.21
C ILE A 31 5.29 9.67 4.84
N GLY A 32 4.44 8.73 4.42
CA GLY A 32 3.03 9.03 4.12
C GLY A 32 2.31 9.67 5.30
N GLY A 33 2.56 9.18 6.52
CA GLY A 33 2.03 9.78 7.75
C GLY A 33 2.58 11.18 8.04
N MET A 34 3.87 11.43 7.82
CA MET A 34 4.45 12.77 8.00
C MET A 34 3.87 13.79 7.03
N ILE A 35 3.67 13.39 5.76
CA ILE A 35 3.03 14.23 4.74
C ILE A 35 1.61 14.61 5.19
N LEU A 36 0.85 13.68 5.77
CA LEU A 36 -0.48 13.97 6.33
C LEU A 36 -0.44 14.96 7.50
N LEU A 37 0.67 15.01 8.24
CA LEU A 37 0.91 15.99 9.31
C LEU A 37 1.46 17.33 8.80
N GLY A 38 1.69 17.46 7.49
CA GLY A 38 2.21 18.68 6.86
C GLY A 38 3.74 18.78 6.84
N TYR A 39 4.46 17.67 7.02
CA TYR A 39 5.92 17.63 6.97
C TYR A 39 6.43 16.80 5.80
N ASP A 40 7.24 17.44 4.95
CA ASP A 40 7.92 16.78 3.84
C ASP A 40 9.27 16.22 4.30
N ALA A 41 9.44 14.91 4.14
CA ALA A 41 10.72 14.25 4.38
C ALA A 41 11.76 14.73 3.35
N GLY A 42 12.97 15.04 3.80
CA GLY A 42 14.05 15.52 2.95
C GLY A 42 15.03 16.44 3.69
N PRO A 43 15.96 17.09 2.96
CA PRO A 43 17.00 17.91 3.58
C PRO A 43 16.44 19.06 4.43
N GLN A 44 15.23 19.53 4.09
CA GLN A 44 14.52 20.58 4.83
C GLN A 44 14.21 20.17 6.28
N MET A 45 14.04 18.88 6.57
CA MET A 45 13.79 18.40 7.93
C MET A 45 14.95 18.71 8.87
N VAL A 46 16.19 18.75 8.37
CA VAL A 46 17.37 19.02 9.19
C VAL A 46 17.75 20.49 9.17
N THR A 47 17.39 21.23 8.13
CA THR A 47 17.67 22.66 8.06
C THR A 47 16.59 23.51 8.74
N ASN A 48 15.32 23.23 8.46
CA ASN A 48 14.17 24.07 8.85
C ASN A 48 13.40 23.45 10.01
N ASP A 49 13.19 22.13 10.01
CA ASP A 49 12.37 21.42 11.00
C ASP A 49 13.21 20.58 11.98
N LEU A 50 14.37 21.10 12.40
CA LEU A 50 15.33 20.35 13.21
C LEU A 50 14.75 19.87 14.55
N SER A 51 13.88 20.67 15.15
CA SER A 51 13.14 20.29 16.37
C SER A 51 12.30 19.03 16.13
N ILE A 52 11.61 18.95 15.00
CA ILE A 52 10.77 17.81 14.62
C ILE A 52 11.62 16.60 14.31
N THR A 53 12.73 16.78 13.59
CA THR A 53 13.69 15.71 13.36
C THR A 53 14.16 15.09 14.68
N TYR A 54 14.55 15.91 15.66
CA TYR A 54 14.92 15.41 16.99
C TYR A 54 13.76 14.75 17.71
N THR A 55 12.55 15.31 17.64
CA THR A 55 11.35 14.68 18.21
C THR A 55 11.14 13.30 17.61
N VAL A 56 11.18 13.14 16.29
CA VAL A 56 11.01 11.84 15.62
C VAL A 56 12.09 10.85 16.07
N VAL A 57 13.36 11.26 16.09
CA VAL A 57 14.49 10.39 16.49
C VAL A 57 14.34 9.94 17.94
N TRP A 58 14.05 10.86 18.87
CA TRP A 58 13.86 10.54 20.28
C TRP A 58 12.58 9.75 20.54
N SER A 59 11.48 10.07 19.83
CA SER A 59 10.24 9.31 19.88
C SER A 59 10.44 7.89 19.40
N LEU A 60 11.22 7.65 18.34
CA LEU A 60 11.55 6.30 17.89
C LEU A 60 12.39 5.55 18.93
N ALA A 61 13.42 6.19 19.47
CA ALA A 61 14.27 5.60 20.50
C ALA A 61 13.46 5.20 21.74
N LEU A 62 12.63 6.12 22.24
CA LEU A 62 11.74 5.88 23.37
C LEU A 62 10.65 4.86 23.04
N ALA A 63 10.04 4.93 21.86
CA ALA A 63 9.02 3.97 21.42
C ALA A 63 9.57 2.55 21.34
N ASN A 64 10.84 2.38 20.92
CA ASN A 64 11.49 1.06 20.93
C ASN A 64 11.75 0.56 22.35
N VAL A 65 12.16 1.42 23.28
CA VAL A 65 12.37 1.06 24.69
C VAL A 65 11.06 0.72 25.38
N PHE A 66 10.07 1.61 25.29
CA PHE A 66 8.73 1.39 25.84
C PHE A 66 8.05 0.20 25.17
N GLY A 67 8.15 0.09 23.85
CA GLY A 67 7.61 -1.02 23.07
C GLY A 67 8.22 -2.35 23.47
N ALA A 68 9.54 -2.42 23.67
CA ALA A 68 10.18 -3.63 24.19
C ALA A 68 9.66 -3.99 25.59
N GLY A 69 9.58 -3.02 26.51
CA GLY A 69 9.02 -3.23 27.85
C GLY A 69 7.56 -3.70 27.81
N LEU A 70 6.74 -3.04 27.00
CA LEU A 70 5.33 -3.35 26.82
C LEU A 70 5.14 -4.73 26.17
N CYS A 71 5.92 -5.07 25.15
CA CYS A 71 5.91 -6.39 24.52
C CYS A 71 6.31 -7.48 25.50
N LEU A 72 7.32 -7.27 26.33
CA LEU A 72 7.70 -8.25 27.37
C LEU A 72 6.57 -8.43 28.39
N PHE A 73 5.97 -7.32 28.85
CA PHE A 73 4.87 -7.35 29.82
C PHE A 73 3.58 -7.99 29.25
N LEU A 74 3.20 -7.63 28.02
CA LEU A 74 2.01 -8.12 27.34
C LEU A 74 2.23 -9.46 26.63
N SER A 75 3.47 -9.96 26.54
CA SER A 75 3.79 -11.17 25.78
C SER A 75 2.87 -12.34 26.12
N GLY A 76 2.58 -12.57 27.40
CA GLY A 76 1.67 -13.62 27.85
C GLY A 76 0.21 -13.40 27.41
N GLY A 77 -0.25 -12.15 27.33
CA GLY A 77 -1.59 -11.80 26.82
C GLY A 77 -1.67 -11.91 25.30
N ILE A 78 -0.68 -11.38 24.59
CA ILE A 78 -0.59 -11.44 23.12
C ILE A 78 -0.44 -12.89 22.66
N ALA A 79 0.32 -13.71 23.37
CA ALA A 79 0.43 -15.15 23.09
C ALA A 79 -0.90 -15.89 23.27
N ARG A 80 -1.84 -15.39 24.07
CA ARG A 80 -3.21 -15.94 24.10
C ARG A 80 -4.05 -15.45 22.94
N LEU A 81 -3.75 -14.29 22.36
CA LEU A 81 -4.46 -13.81 21.18
C LEU A 81 -4.24 -14.73 19.97
N THR A 82 -3.05 -15.34 19.86
CA THR A 82 -2.74 -16.29 18.77
C THR A 82 -3.52 -17.61 18.89
N THR A 83 -4.13 -17.91 20.04
CA THR A 83 -5.02 -19.07 20.20
C THR A 83 -6.47 -18.77 19.82
N ILE A 84 -6.81 -17.49 19.62
CA ILE A 84 -8.14 -17.12 19.11
C ILE A 84 -8.25 -17.55 17.66
N ARG A 85 -9.36 -18.23 17.35
CA ARG A 85 -9.69 -18.63 15.98
C ARG A 85 -9.76 -17.39 15.08
N PHE A 86 -8.86 -17.30 14.10
CA PHE A 86 -8.73 -16.18 13.17
C PHE A 86 -10.06 -15.71 12.54
N PRO A 87 -11.01 -16.59 12.13
CA PRO A 87 -12.31 -16.16 11.61
C PRO A 87 -13.14 -15.28 12.55
N LEU A 88 -12.87 -15.28 13.86
CA LEU A 88 -13.55 -14.39 14.82
C LEU A 88 -12.99 -12.96 14.78
N LEU A 89 -11.73 -12.79 14.38
CA LEU A 89 -11.05 -11.49 14.32
C LEU A 89 -11.38 -10.75 13.02
N VAL A 90 -11.63 -11.49 11.94
CA VAL A 90 -11.81 -10.94 10.58
C VAL A 90 -12.87 -9.82 10.52
N PRO A 91 -14.08 -9.94 11.10
CA PRO A 91 -15.07 -8.87 11.07
C PRO A 91 -14.60 -7.57 11.73
N PHE A 92 -13.88 -7.68 12.85
CA PHE A 92 -13.31 -6.53 13.54
C PHE A 92 -12.22 -5.86 12.71
N LEU A 93 -11.36 -6.64 12.06
CA LEU A 93 -10.33 -6.11 11.16
C LEU A 93 -10.96 -5.34 10.00
N PHE A 94 -11.95 -5.92 9.32
CA PHE A 94 -12.65 -5.24 8.22
C PHE A 94 -13.35 -3.97 8.66
N MET A 95 -14.03 -3.99 9.81
CA MET A 95 -14.67 -2.80 10.39
C MET A 95 -13.65 -1.69 10.63
N MET A 96 -12.53 -2.00 11.28
CA MET A 96 -11.50 -1.02 11.61
C MET A 96 -10.84 -0.45 10.36
N ILE A 97 -10.52 -1.29 9.37
CA ILE A 97 -9.91 -0.86 8.11
C ILE A 97 -10.88 0.02 7.31
N ALA A 98 -12.16 -0.37 7.22
CA ALA A 98 -13.16 0.41 6.51
C ALA A 98 -13.43 1.76 7.19
N PHE A 99 -13.48 1.79 8.53
CA PHE A 99 -13.63 3.02 9.30
C PHE A 99 -12.43 3.95 9.13
N ALA A 100 -11.21 3.39 9.17
CA ALA A 100 -9.98 4.15 8.96
C ALA A 100 -9.89 4.74 7.55
N ALA A 101 -10.24 3.96 6.51
CA ALA A 101 -10.23 4.43 5.12
C ALA A 101 -11.19 5.63 4.91
N PHE A 102 -12.38 5.56 5.52
CA PHE A 102 -13.37 6.63 5.42
C PHE A 102 -12.96 7.92 6.15
N GLN A 103 -12.09 7.85 7.17
CA GLN A 103 -11.72 9.00 7.98
C GLN A 103 -11.09 10.14 7.16
N SER A 104 -10.44 9.83 6.03
CA SER A 104 -9.66 10.81 5.26
C SER A 104 -10.53 11.86 4.57
N LYS A 105 -11.46 11.46 3.68
CA LYS A 105 -12.28 12.39 2.89
C LYS A 105 -13.77 12.30 3.19
N GLN A 106 -14.18 11.34 4.02
CA GLN A 106 -15.58 11.06 4.33
C GLN A 106 -16.44 10.83 3.08
N THR A 107 -15.86 10.20 2.05
CA THR A 107 -16.59 9.86 0.83
C THR A 107 -16.76 8.36 0.68
N SER A 108 -17.90 7.92 0.13
CA SER A 108 -18.11 6.50 -0.20
C SER A 108 -17.10 5.98 -1.22
N TRP A 109 -16.48 6.87 -2.00
CA TRP A 109 -15.38 6.55 -2.91
C TRP A 109 -14.12 6.06 -2.19
N ASP A 110 -13.88 6.47 -0.94
CA ASP A 110 -12.74 5.99 -0.16
C ASP A 110 -12.85 4.48 0.11
N LEU A 111 -14.07 3.97 0.33
CA LEU A 111 -14.33 2.54 0.51
C LEU A 111 -14.18 1.76 -0.81
N VAL A 112 -14.57 2.36 -1.94
CA VAL A 112 -14.34 1.77 -3.26
C VAL A 112 -12.83 1.67 -3.53
N ALA A 113 -12.09 2.75 -3.28
CA ALA A 113 -10.63 2.78 -3.44
C ALA A 113 -9.95 1.75 -2.53
N LEU A 114 -10.38 1.65 -1.27
CA LEU A 114 -9.91 0.61 -0.34
C LEU A 114 -10.07 -0.79 -0.95
N VAL A 115 -11.23 -1.09 -1.52
CA VAL A 115 -11.51 -2.40 -2.11
C VAL A 115 -10.65 -2.64 -3.35
N VAL A 116 -10.57 -1.67 -4.27
CA VAL A 116 -9.76 -1.80 -5.50
C VAL A 116 -8.28 -2.02 -5.18
N ILE A 117 -7.70 -1.22 -4.29
CA ILE A 117 -6.28 -1.33 -3.90
C ILE A 117 -6.02 -2.66 -3.16
N SER A 118 -6.94 -3.09 -2.30
CA SER A 118 -6.81 -4.36 -1.60
C SER A 118 -6.89 -5.56 -2.55
N ILE A 119 -7.78 -5.54 -3.55
CA ILE A 119 -7.86 -6.57 -4.59
C ILE A 119 -6.54 -6.64 -5.36
N LEU A 120 -6.00 -5.49 -5.78
CA LEU A 120 -4.69 -5.42 -6.41
C LEU A 120 -3.61 -6.04 -5.51
N GLY A 121 -3.58 -5.67 -4.24
CA GLY A 121 -2.62 -6.21 -3.26
C GLY A 121 -2.74 -7.74 -3.04
N ILE A 122 -3.96 -8.28 -3.10
CA ILE A 122 -4.23 -9.72 -3.04
C ILE A 122 -3.67 -10.42 -4.27
N PHE A 123 -3.91 -9.90 -5.47
CA PHE A 123 -3.35 -10.48 -6.70
C PHE A 123 -1.82 -10.35 -6.75
N MET A 124 -1.27 -9.22 -6.29
CA MET A 124 0.18 -9.08 -6.16
C MET A 124 0.77 -10.13 -5.21
N ARG A 125 0.11 -10.42 -4.08
CA ARG A 125 0.54 -11.51 -3.20
C ARG A 125 0.43 -12.87 -3.90
N ARG A 126 -0.72 -13.15 -4.52
CA ARG A 126 -0.99 -14.41 -5.20
C ARG A 126 0.09 -14.74 -6.24
N PHE A 127 0.49 -13.75 -7.03
CA PHE A 127 1.48 -13.92 -8.10
C PHE A 127 2.94 -13.58 -7.70
N ASP A 128 3.21 -13.44 -6.39
CA ASP A 128 4.53 -13.11 -5.83
C ASP A 128 5.16 -11.79 -6.34
N TRP A 129 4.33 -10.80 -6.65
CA TRP A 129 4.79 -9.44 -6.95
C TRP A 129 5.14 -8.70 -5.65
N PRO A 130 6.23 -7.91 -5.64
CA PRO A 130 6.72 -7.26 -4.43
C PRO A 130 5.82 -6.10 -3.99
N ARG A 131 4.86 -6.38 -3.09
CA ARG A 131 3.98 -5.38 -2.45
C ARG A 131 4.73 -4.21 -1.82
N PRO A 132 5.87 -4.41 -1.11
CA PRO A 132 6.63 -3.28 -0.56
C PRO A 132 7.17 -2.33 -1.63
N ALA A 133 7.57 -2.84 -2.80
CA ALA A 133 8.06 -2.00 -3.89
C ALA A 133 6.96 -1.10 -4.46
N PHE A 134 5.74 -1.63 -4.60
CA PHE A 134 4.57 -0.85 -4.98
C PHE A 134 4.27 0.26 -3.96
N LEU A 135 4.26 -0.06 -2.67
CA LEU A 135 4.01 0.94 -1.62
C LEU A 135 5.07 2.06 -1.62
N ILE A 136 6.35 1.71 -1.79
CA ILE A 136 7.44 2.69 -1.91
C ILE A 136 7.21 3.61 -3.10
N GLY A 137 6.91 3.04 -4.28
CA GLY A 137 6.61 3.83 -5.48
C GLY A 137 5.40 4.73 -5.31
N PHE A 138 4.33 4.23 -4.70
CA PHE A 138 3.09 4.97 -4.45
C PHE A 138 3.30 6.18 -3.55
N VAL A 139 4.00 6.01 -2.43
CA VAL A 139 4.25 7.11 -1.48
C VAL A 139 5.17 8.16 -2.10
N LEU A 140 6.18 7.76 -2.87
CA LEU A 140 7.19 8.67 -3.42
C LEU A 140 6.75 9.35 -4.71
N ALA A 141 5.67 8.90 -5.34
CA ALA A 141 5.23 9.39 -6.64
C ALA A 141 5.07 10.91 -6.65
N SER A 142 4.39 11.47 -5.65
CA SER A 142 4.13 12.91 -5.55
C SER A 142 5.43 13.73 -5.46
N GLN A 143 6.32 13.36 -4.53
CA GLN A 143 7.60 14.07 -4.38
C GLN A 143 8.48 13.91 -5.62
N ALA A 144 8.52 12.71 -6.20
CA ALA A 144 9.28 12.44 -7.42
C ALA A 144 8.76 13.26 -8.61
N GLU A 145 7.45 13.45 -8.72
CA GLU A 145 6.82 14.31 -9.71
C GLU A 145 7.24 15.77 -9.55
N VAL A 146 7.16 16.30 -8.32
CA VAL A 146 7.57 17.68 -8.00
C VAL A 146 9.05 17.90 -8.33
N TYR A 147 9.94 16.99 -7.92
CA TYR A 147 11.37 17.12 -8.22
C TYR A 147 11.66 17.01 -9.72
N THR A 148 10.95 16.13 -10.43
CA THR A 148 11.07 16.01 -11.89
C THR A 148 10.64 17.31 -12.56
N TYR A 149 9.50 17.87 -12.15
CA TYR A 149 9.01 19.14 -12.64
C TYR A 149 10.03 20.27 -12.42
N GLN A 150 10.60 20.39 -11.22
CA GLN A 150 11.62 21.39 -10.91
C GLN A 150 12.87 21.26 -11.79
N VAL A 151 13.37 20.02 -11.97
CA VAL A 151 14.55 19.76 -12.80
C VAL A 151 14.28 20.06 -14.27
N VAL A 152 13.11 19.69 -14.80
CA VAL A 152 12.72 19.98 -16.17
C VAL A 152 12.58 21.49 -16.39
N GLN A 153 11.99 22.23 -15.46
CA GLN A 153 11.91 23.69 -15.54
C GLN A 153 13.29 24.35 -15.52
N LEU A 154 14.19 23.90 -14.64
CA LEU A 154 15.56 24.39 -14.60
C LEU A 154 16.31 24.09 -15.91
N ALA A 155 16.16 22.88 -16.45
CA ALA A 155 16.75 22.50 -17.73
C ALA A 155 16.21 23.39 -18.86
N ASN A 156 14.89 23.54 -18.98
CA ASN A 156 14.24 24.40 -19.99
C ASN A 156 14.76 25.85 -19.92
N ASN A 157 14.89 26.40 -18.71
CA ASN A 157 15.43 27.75 -18.49
C ASN A 157 16.91 27.88 -18.90
N LYS A 158 17.71 26.81 -18.80
CA LYS A 158 19.11 26.81 -19.26
C LYS A 158 19.19 26.66 -20.77
N PHE A 159 18.37 25.81 -21.37
CA PHE A 159 18.31 25.64 -22.82
C PHE A 159 17.77 26.89 -23.54
N SER A 160 16.87 27.66 -22.92
CA SER A 160 16.38 28.93 -23.49
C SER A 160 17.46 30.01 -23.55
N GLN A 161 18.51 29.93 -22.72
CA GLN A 161 19.66 30.84 -22.74
C GLN A 161 20.69 30.49 -23.82
N GLY A 162 20.61 29.29 -24.39
CA GLY A 162 21.51 28.79 -25.43
C GLY A 162 21.78 27.30 -25.28
N THR A 163 21.96 26.62 -26.41
CA THR A 163 22.26 25.18 -26.45
C THR A 163 23.53 24.83 -25.70
N ASP A 164 24.54 25.69 -25.75
CA ASP A 164 25.83 25.49 -25.08
C ASP A 164 25.68 25.52 -23.55
N VAL A 165 24.83 26.43 -23.05
CA VAL A 165 24.53 26.57 -21.62
C VAL A 165 23.69 25.39 -21.13
N GLY A 166 22.70 24.96 -21.91
CA GLY A 166 21.89 23.78 -21.61
C GLY A 166 22.72 22.49 -21.56
N LEU A 167 23.56 22.25 -22.57
CA LEU A 167 24.47 21.10 -22.60
C LEU A 167 25.51 21.18 -21.48
N GLY A 168 26.04 22.37 -21.18
CA GLY A 168 26.95 22.57 -20.05
C GLY A 168 26.33 22.20 -18.70
N TYR A 169 25.03 22.42 -18.51
CA TYR A 169 24.31 21.98 -17.31
C TYR A 169 24.16 20.45 -17.26
N VAL A 170 23.74 19.82 -18.36
CA VAL A 170 23.55 18.35 -18.44
C VAL A 170 24.88 17.60 -18.23
N PHE A 171 25.97 18.11 -18.79
CA PHE A 171 27.31 17.54 -18.62
C PHE A 171 28.08 18.14 -17.44
N SER A 172 27.39 18.81 -16.52
CA SER A 172 28.04 19.30 -15.31
C SER A 172 28.57 18.13 -14.46
N PRO A 173 29.70 18.30 -13.76
CA PRO A 173 30.29 17.24 -12.94
C PRO A 173 29.32 16.64 -11.92
N ILE A 174 28.41 17.47 -11.38
CA ILE A 174 27.40 17.04 -10.40
C ILE A 174 26.40 16.09 -11.04
N VAL A 175 25.84 16.44 -12.22
CA VAL A 175 24.87 15.59 -12.92
C VAL A 175 25.49 14.26 -13.33
N ILE A 176 26.71 14.29 -13.87
CA ILE A 176 27.45 13.08 -14.25
C ILE A 176 27.70 12.20 -13.01
N THR A 177 28.14 12.79 -11.90
CA THR A 177 28.40 12.04 -10.66
C THR A 177 27.13 11.39 -10.13
N LEU A 178 26.02 12.12 -10.07
CA LEU A 178 24.73 11.58 -9.65
C LEU A 178 24.24 10.47 -10.58
N PHE A 179 24.37 10.66 -11.90
CA PHE A 179 24.00 9.63 -12.88
C PHE A 179 24.82 8.34 -12.70
N ILE A 180 26.13 8.45 -12.50
CA ILE A 180 27.00 7.30 -12.22
C ILE A 180 26.54 6.59 -10.94
N ILE A 181 26.29 7.33 -9.86
CA ILE A 181 25.80 6.76 -8.60
C ILE A 181 24.46 6.02 -8.81
N THR A 182 23.52 6.60 -9.56
CA THR A 182 22.24 5.96 -9.87
C THR A 182 22.43 4.67 -10.66
N VAL A 183 23.24 4.69 -11.72
CA VAL A 183 23.52 3.49 -12.55
C VAL A 183 24.18 2.39 -11.71
N VAL A 184 25.18 2.75 -10.91
CA VAL A 184 25.87 1.80 -10.01
C VAL A 184 24.92 1.22 -8.98
N SER A 185 24.07 2.05 -8.37
CA SER A 185 23.06 1.61 -7.38
C SER A 185 22.07 0.62 -7.99
N VAL A 186 21.52 0.93 -9.17
CA VAL A 186 20.60 0.03 -9.90
C VAL A 186 21.29 -1.27 -10.28
N TRP A 187 22.54 -1.22 -10.76
CA TRP A 187 23.29 -2.40 -11.16
C TRP A 187 23.61 -3.30 -9.96
N LEU A 188 24.05 -2.74 -8.83
CA LEU A 188 24.30 -3.49 -7.60
C LEU A 188 23.00 -4.12 -7.07
N GLY A 189 21.89 -3.37 -7.08
CA GLY A 189 20.58 -3.86 -6.68
C GLY A 189 20.10 -5.02 -7.56
N ALA A 190 20.27 -4.92 -8.88
CA ALA A 190 19.90 -5.98 -9.82
C ALA A 190 20.75 -7.26 -9.63
N ARG A 191 22.04 -7.12 -9.27
CA ARG A 191 22.88 -8.28 -8.95
C ARG A 191 22.49 -8.95 -7.64
N GLN A 192 22.18 -8.16 -6.61
CA GLN A 192 21.75 -8.70 -5.32
C GLN A 192 20.40 -9.41 -5.41
N SER A 193 19.45 -8.89 -6.18
CA SER A 193 18.16 -9.54 -6.39
C SER A 193 18.29 -10.87 -7.15
N ALA A 194 19.21 -10.95 -8.12
CA ALA A 194 19.50 -12.20 -8.82
C ALA A 194 20.07 -13.29 -7.89
N ALA A 195 20.83 -12.91 -6.86
CA ALA A 195 21.38 -13.84 -5.86
C ALA A 195 20.32 -14.39 -4.88
N MET A 196 19.18 -13.70 -4.75
CA MET A 196 18.06 -14.08 -3.85
C MET A 196 16.98 -14.92 -4.55
N ARG A 197 17.21 -15.38 -5.79
CA ARG A 197 16.25 -16.20 -6.52
C ARG A 197 16.03 -17.54 -5.82
N GLN A 198 14.78 -17.85 -5.52
CA GLN A 198 14.41 -19.16 -4.99
C GLN A 198 14.78 -20.26 -5.99
N PRO A 199 15.24 -21.43 -5.51
CA PRO A 199 15.55 -22.57 -6.37
C PRO A 199 14.30 -22.99 -7.16
N SER A 200 14.52 -23.53 -8.37
CA SER A 200 13.45 -24.05 -9.23
C SER A 200 12.61 -25.07 -8.45
N GLN A 201 11.30 -24.83 -8.42
CA GLN A 201 10.37 -25.70 -7.71
C GLN A 201 10.13 -26.98 -8.53
N THR A 202 9.75 -28.06 -7.86
CA THR A 202 9.62 -29.40 -8.47
C THR A 202 8.33 -29.59 -9.27
N PHE A 203 7.36 -28.68 -9.16
CA PHE A 203 6.07 -28.76 -9.83
C PHE A 203 5.92 -27.71 -10.93
N GLU A 204 4.97 -27.92 -11.84
CA GLU A 204 4.67 -27.02 -12.96
C GLU A 204 3.49 -26.11 -12.65
N TRP A 205 3.67 -24.80 -12.86
CA TRP A 205 2.63 -23.79 -12.68
C TRP A 205 1.67 -23.74 -13.88
N ASN A 206 0.40 -23.37 -13.62
CA ASN A 206 -0.47 -22.88 -14.68
C ASN A 206 -0.04 -21.46 -15.07
N LYS A 207 0.46 -21.28 -16.29
CA LYS A 207 0.97 -19.97 -16.77
C LYS A 207 -0.12 -18.92 -16.94
N THR A 208 -1.36 -19.35 -17.18
CA THR A 208 -2.44 -18.47 -17.68
C THR A 208 -2.79 -17.34 -16.70
N PRO A 209 -3.05 -17.60 -15.40
CA PRO A 209 -3.45 -16.54 -14.46
C PRO A 209 -2.39 -15.46 -14.27
N GLY A 210 -1.12 -15.86 -14.12
CA GLY A 210 0.00 -14.92 -13.98
C GLY A 210 0.22 -14.06 -15.23
N VAL A 211 0.08 -14.65 -16.42
CA VAL A 211 0.15 -13.91 -17.70
C VAL A 211 -1.02 -12.94 -17.84
N LEU A 212 -2.25 -13.35 -17.51
CA LEU A 212 -3.41 -12.46 -17.55
C LEU A 212 -3.26 -11.27 -16.59
N PHE A 213 -2.73 -11.49 -15.39
CA PHE A 213 -2.46 -10.42 -14.46
C PHE A 213 -1.38 -9.46 -14.98
N ALA A 214 -0.28 -9.99 -15.53
CA ALA A 214 0.75 -9.17 -16.16
C ALA A 214 0.22 -8.37 -17.35
N LEU A 215 -0.67 -8.95 -18.16
CA LEU A 215 -1.35 -8.26 -19.26
C LEU A 215 -2.29 -7.17 -18.75
N PHE A 216 -3.04 -7.42 -17.68
CA PHE A 216 -3.90 -6.42 -17.05
C PHE A 216 -3.09 -5.21 -16.57
N ILE A 217 -1.97 -5.44 -15.87
CA ILE A 217 -1.05 -4.37 -15.47
C ILE A 217 -0.47 -3.66 -16.70
N GLY A 218 -0.06 -4.40 -17.73
CA GLY A 218 0.45 -3.82 -18.96
C GLY A 218 -0.56 -2.94 -19.69
N ALA A 219 -1.84 -3.35 -19.72
CA ALA A 219 -2.92 -2.57 -20.29
C ALA A 219 -3.17 -1.29 -19.49
N PHE A 220 -3.16 -1.37 -18.16
CA PHE A 220 -3.25 -0.19 -17.30
C PHE A 220 -2.08 0.79 -17.54
N MET A 221 -0.84 0.28 -17.65
CA MET A 221 0.34 1.11 -17.94
C MET A 221 0.27 1.74 -19.33
N LEU A 222 -0.28 1.02 -20.32
CA LEU A 222 -0.53 1.57 -21.65
C LEU A 222 -1.55 2.70 -21.62
N LEU A 223 -2.67 2.52 -20.90
CA LEU A 223 -3.67 3.56 -20.73
C LEU A 223 -3.06 4.79 -20.03
N ALA A 224 -2.31 4.59 -18.94
CA ALA A 224 -1.62 5.67 -18.24
C ALA A 224 -0.58 6.39 -19.13
N PHE A 225 0.12 5.65 -19.99
CA PHE A 225 1.07 6.25 -20.95
C PHE A 225 0.34 7.08 -22.00
N VAL A 226 -0.76 6.57 -22.56
CA VAL A 226 -1.59 7.31 -23.53
C VAL A 226 -2.19 8.56 -22.89
N ASP A 227 -2.72 8.46 -21.67
CA ASP A 227 -3.24 9.59 -20.89
C ASP A 227 -2.16 10.64 -20.65
N ALA A 228 -0.96 10.23 -20.25
CA ALA A 228 0.18 11.12 -20.08
C ALA A 228 0.58 11.83 -21.38
N LEU A 229 0.49 11.16 -22.53
CA LEU A 229 0.77 11.78 -23.84
C LEU A 229 -0.29 12.80 -24.27
N MET A 230 -1.52 12.70 -23.75
CA MET A 230 -2.60 13.66 -24.02
C MET A 230 -2.44 14.99 -23.27
N ILE A 231 -1.54 15.07 -22.29
CA ILE A 231 -1.24 16.31 -21.57
C ILE A 231 -0.53 17.28 -22.53
N ASP A 232 -1.04 18.50 -22.70
CA ASP A 232 -0.48 19.49 -23.63
C ASP A 232 0.89 20.00 -23.17
N THR A 233 1.00 20.41 -21.90
CA THR A 233 2.21 20.97 -21.30
C THR A 233 3.34 19.94 -21.23
N LEU A 234 4.50 20.26 -21.82
CA LEU A 234 5.65 19.35 -21.82
C LEU A 234 6.14 19.06 -20.41
N THR A 235 6.24 20.08 -19.57
CA THR A 235 6.75 19.97 -18.20
C THR A 235 5.92 19.00 -17.34
N ASP A 236 4.60 19.04 -17.50
CA ASP A 236 3.66 18.23 -16.71
C ASP A 236 3.61 16.79 -17.21
N LYS A 237 3.86 16.57 -18.52
CA LYS A 237 3.81 15.22 -19.11
C LYS A 237 5.07 14.38 -18.87
N VAL A 238 6.23 15.00 -18.56
CA VAL A 238 7.52 14.28 -18.46
C VAL A 238 7.46 13.15 -17.44
N PHE A 239 7.04 13.44 -16.21
CA PHE A 239 7.03 12.45 -15.13
C PHE A 239 6.09 11.28 -15.42
N PRO A 240 4.77 11.48 -15.64
CA PRO A 240 3.85 10.37 -15.86
C PRO A 240 4.20 9.58 -17.13
N ALA A 241 4.61 10.23 -18.21
CA ALA A 241 4.98 9.55 -19.45
C ALA A 241 6.25 8.70 -19.29
N THR A 242 7.25 9.20 -18.56
CA THR A 242 8.50 8.46 -18.34
C THR A 242 8.24 7.23 -17.46
N ILE A 243 7.52 7.38 -16.35
CA ILE A 243 7.21 6.26 -15.46
C ILE A 243 6.35 5.23 -16.16
N ALA A 244 5.27 5.63 -16.82
CA ALA A 244 4.40 4.72 -17.54
C ALA A 244 5.16 4.02 -18.69
N GLY A 245 6.01 4.74 -19.43
CA GLY A 245 6.83 4.18 -20.51
C GLY A 245 7.84 3.14 -20.02
N VAL A 246 8.59 3.44 -18.95
CA VAL A 246 9.53 2.48 -18.34
C VAL A 246 8.79 1.25 -17.80
N ALA A 247 7.64 1.44 -17.16
CA ALA A 247 6.80 0.35 -16.68
C ALA A 247 6.29 -0.52 -17.84
N LEU A 248 5.86 0.08 -18.95
CA LEU A 248 5.42 -0.62 -20.15
C LEU A 248 6.53 -1.50 -20.75
N VAL A 249 7.75 -0.96 -20.85
CA VAL A 249 8.93 -1.72 -21.30
C VAL A 249 9.24 -2.87 -20.35
N ALA A 250 9.21 -2.63 -19.03
CA ALA A 250 9.43 -3.67 -18.02
C ALA A 250 8.37 -4.78 -18.12
N THR A 251 7.09 -4.42 -18.28
CA THR A 251 6.00 -5.38 -18.46
C THR A 251 6.13 -6.15 -19.78
N ALA A 252 6.54 -5.50 -20.88
CA ALA A 252 6.81 -6.17 -22.15
C ALA A 252 7.95 -7.19 -22.04
N ILE A 253 9.04 -6.84 -21.34
CA ILE A 253 10.15 -7.74 -21.03
C ILE A 253 9.66 -8.92 -20.18
N LEU A 254 8.84 -8.67 -19.15
CA LEU A 254 8.27 -9.72 -18.31
C LEU A 254 7.39 -10.69 -19.11
N LEU A 255 6.50 -10.16 -19.97
CA LEU A 255 5.64 -10.97 -20.84
C LEU A 255 6.45 -11.81 -21.83
N PHE A 256 7.54 -11.24 -22.37
CA PHE A 256 8.47 -11.99 -23.22
C PHE A 256 9.19 -13.12 -22.45
N GLN A 257 9.62 -12.86 -21.21
CA GLN A 257 10.20 -13.88 -20.34
C GLN A 257 9.17 -14.97 -19.99
N MET A 258 7.93 -14.60 -19.71
CA MET A 258 6.81 -15.53 -19.49
C MET A 258 6.48 -16.38 -20.73
N ARG A 259 6.78 -15.90 -21.93
CA ARG A 259 6.60 -16.71 -23.15
C ARG A 259 7.70 -17.75 -23.32
N THR A 260 8.92 -17.43 -22.92
CA THR A 260 10.12 -18.23 -23.22
C THR A 260 10.49 -19.22 -22.11
N LYS A 261 10.14 -18.93 -20.85
CA LYS A 261 10.51 -19.75 -19.70
C LYS A 261 9.58 -20.96 -19.49
N PRO A 262 10.10 -22.07 -18.93
CA PRO A 262 9.32 -23.27 -18.62
C PRO A 262 8.31 -23.01 -17.50
N ALA A 263 7.29 -23.87 -17.40
CA ALA A 263 6.23 -23.74 -16.39
C ALA A 263 6.72 -23.94 -14.95
N SER A 264 7.92 -24.46 -14.72
CA SER A 264 8.51 -24.64 -13.39
C SER A 264 9.25 -23.40 -12.86
N ASP A 265 9.36 -22.33 -13.66
CA ASP A 265 10.02 -21.10 -13.24
C ASP A 265 9.13 -20.31 -12.26
N GLY A 266 9.72 -19.75 -11.21
CA GLY A 266 9.00 -18.97 -10.19
C GLY A 266 8.32 -17.71 -10.71
N ILE A 267 8.58 -17.27 -11.94
CA ILE A 267 7.83 -16.19 -12.60
C ILE A 267 6.33 -16.52 -12.74
N PHE A 268 5.96 -17.80 -12.75
CA PHE A 268 4.56 -18.24 -12.79
C PHE A 268 4.01 -18.61 -11.41
N ALA A 269 4.67 -18.17 -10.32
CA ALA A 269 4.21 -18.43 -8.98
C ALA A 269 2.73 -18.06 -8.81
N ASP A 270 1.96 -18.99 -8.26
CA ASP A 270 0.56 -18.82 -7.91
C ASP A 270 0.33 -19.44 -6.51
N GLN A 271 0.41 -18.61 -5.47
CA GLN A 271 0.32 -19.07 -4.09
C GLN A 271 -1.01 -19.77 -3.77
N GLU A 272 -2.08 -19.47 -4.53
CA GLU A 272 -3.39 -20.13 -4.38
C GLU A 272 -3.37 -21.55 -4.97
N ALA A 273 -2.66 -21.76 -6.08
CA ALA A 273 -2.57 -23.08 -6.70
C ALA A 273 -1.63 -24.00 -5.92
N HIS A 274 -0.39 -23.55 -5.66
CA HIS A 274 0.68 -24.38 -5.10
C HIS A 274 1.63 -23.60 -4.17
N GLY A 275 1.09 -22.88 -3.18
CA GLY A 275 1.87 -22.22 -2.13
C GLY A 275 1.24 -22.36 -0.74
N ASP A 276 1.64 -21.51 0.21
CA ASP A 276 1.10 -21.47 1.57
C ASP A 276 -0.43 -21.32 1.61
N ASP A 277 -1.03 -20.72 0.58
CA ASP A 277 -2.47 -20.50 0.49
C ASP A 277 -3.24 -21.69 -0.13
N SER A 278 -2.54 -22.70 -0.69
CA SER A 278 -3.18 -23.89 -1.27
C SER A 278 -3.79 -24.83 -0.23
N GLU A 279 -3.22 -24.85 0.98
CA GLU A 279 -3.76 -25.59 2.13
C GLU A 279 -4.73 -24.77 2.97
N ALA A 280 -5.03 -23.53 2.55
CA ALA A 280 -5.93 -22.67 3.29
C ALA A 280 -7.36 -23.26 3.32
N PRO A 281 -8.03 -23.25 4.48
CA PRO A 281 -9.35 -23.86 4.63
C PRO A 281 -10.45 -23.17 3.81
N HIS A 282 -10.20 -21.94 3.34
CA HIS A 282 -11.12 -21.20 2.49
C HIS A 282 -10.35 -20.53 1.35
N GLY A 283 -10.88 -20.66 0.13
CA GLY A 283 -10.25 -20.10 -1.07
C GLY A 283 -10.33 -18.58 -1.16
N LEU A 284 -9.46 -18.01 -1.98
CA LEU A 284 -9.32 -16.57 -2.20
C LEU A 284 -10.62 -15.92 -2.67
N TRP A 285 -11.33 -16.55 -3.61
CA TRP A 285 -12.57 -16.00 -4.18
C TRP A 285 -13.69 -15.83 -3.15
N GLN A 286 -13.78 -16.74 -2.19
CA GLN A 286 -14.77 -16.64 -1.12
C GLN A 286 -14.43 -15.46 -0.19
N MET A 287 -13.15 -15.30 0.15
CA MET A 287 -12.70 -14.17 0.99
C MET A 287 -12.86 -12.82 0.29
N LEU A 288 -12.58 -12.76 -1.01
CA LEU A 288 -12.86 -11.58 -1.83
C LEU A 288 -14.35 -11.26 -1.87
N GLY A 289 -15.20 -12.29 -2.01
CA GLY A 289 -16.66 -12.12 -1.99
C GLY A 289 -17.16 -11.47 -0.70
N TRP A 290 -16.62 -11.88 0.46
CA TRP A 290 -16.93 -11.23 1.74
C TRP A 290 -16.47 -9.78 1.79
N PHE A 291 -15.29 -9.49 1.26
CA PHE A 291 -14.79 -8.13 1.30
C PHE A 291 -15.58 -7.18 0.37
N VAL A 292 -15.93 -7.65 -0.82
CA VAL A 292 -16.80 -6.90 -1.75
C VAL A 292 -18.23 -6.78 -1.20
N SER A 293 -18.73 -7.78 -0.48
CA SER A 293 -20.07 -7.72 0.10
C SER A 293 -20.19 -6.63 1.16
N LEU A 294 -19.14 -6.36 1.94
CA LEU A 294 -19.14 -5.22 2.88
C LEU A 294 -19.34 -3.88 2.16
N LEU A 295 -18.68 -3.69 1.01
CA LEU A 295 -18.85 -2.48 0.20
C LEU A 295 -20.26 -2.36 -0.37
N ALA A 296 -20.81 -3.47 -0.90
CA ALA A 296 -22.18 -3.50 -1.42
C ALA A 296 -23.22 -3.26 -0.32
N LEU A 297 -23.04 -3.85 0.86
CA LEU A 297 -23.90 -3.61 2.02
C LEU A 297 -23.82 -2.14 2.45
N ASN A 298 -22.62 -1.55 2.45
CA ASN A 298 -22.44 -0.15 2.80
C ASN A 298 -23.15 0.79 1.81
N SER A 299 -23.00 0.55 0.51
CA SER A 299 -23.67 1.39 -0.49
C SER A 299 -25.20 1.28 -0.44
N LEU A 300 -25.74 0.12 -0.03
CA LEU A 300 -27.18 -0.09 0.09
C LEU A 300 -27.76 0.47 1.39
N PHE A 301 -27.14 0.18 2.52
CA PHE A 301 -27.74 0.35 3.85
C PHE A 301 -27.01 1.33 4.76
N GLY A 302 -25.90 1.93 4.30
CA GLY A 302 -25.03 2.75 5.14
C GLY A 302 -24.18 1.91 6.10
N PHE A 303 -23.13 2.53 6.63
CA PHE A 303 -22.00 1.83 7.24
C PHE A 303 -22.34 1.00 8.47
N VAL A 304 -23.09 1.57 9.42
CA VAL A 304 -23.40 0.92 10.71
C VAL A 304 -24.28 -0.31 10.50
N ILE A 305 -25.27 -0.20 9.62
CA ILE A 305 -26.16 -1.31 9.26
C ILE A 305 -25.36 -2.36 8.49
N ALA A 306 -24.55 -1.94 7.51
CA ALA A 306 -23.71 -2.83 6.72
C ALA A 306 -22.76 -3.66 7.58
N ILE A 307 -22.03 -3.04 8.51
CA ILE A 307 -21.13 -3.74 9.43
C ILE A 307 -21.89 -4.70 10.35
N SER A 308 -23.05 -4.29 10.86
CA SER A 308 -23.88 -5.15 11.71
C SER A 308 -24.32 -6.41 10.94
N LEU A 309 -24.80 -6.24 9.70
CA LEU A 309 -25.16 -7.35 8.83
C LEU A 309 -23.95 -8.21 8.45
N PHE A 310 -22.81 -7.58 8.18
CA PHE A 310 -21.56 -8.27 7.85
C PHE A 310 -21.05 -9.13 9.02
N PHE A 311 -21.07 -8.60 10.25
CA PHE A 311 -20.70 -9.37 11.44
C PHE A 311 -21.59 -10.59 11.63
N VAL A 312 -22.91 -10.41 11.57
CA VAL A 312 -23.87 -11.51 11.77
C VAL A 312 -23.70 -12.57 10.69
N SER A 313 -23.64 -12.15 9.42
CA SER A 313 -23.52 -13.06 8.27
C SER A 313 -22.16 -13.78 8.26
N PHE A 314 -21.05 -13.06 8.43
CA PHE A 314 -19.71 -13.63 8.44
C PHE A 314 -19.51 -14.60 9.60
N LEU A 315 -19.87 -14.21 10.83
CA LEU A 315 -19.69 -15.08 12.00
C LEU A 315 -20.59 -16.32 11.94
N ARG A 316 -21.76 -16.20 11.33
CA ARG A 316 -22.67 -17.34 11.18
C ARG A 316 -22.20 -18.32 10.11
N ILE A 317 -21.93 -17.81 8.91
CA ILE A 317 -21.68 -18.63 7.71
C ILE A 317 -20.22 -19.10 7.69
N HIS A 318 -19.27 -18.23 8.01
CA HIS A 318 -17.85 -18.53 7.86
C HIS A 318 -17.21 -19.02 9.17
N ALA A 319 -17.54 -18.39 10.31
CA ALA A 319 -16.97 -18.81 11.60
C ALA A 319 -17.77 -19.91 12.31
N GLY A 320 -19.01 -20.20 11.86
CA GLY A 320 -19.85 -21.27 12.42
C GLY A 320 -20.27 -21.03 13.87
N VAL A 321 -20.42 -19.76 14.28
CA VAL A 321 -20.63 -19.37 15.68
C VAL A 321 -22.12 -19.47 16.07
N GLU A 322 -22.39 -19.69 17.37
CA GLU A 322 -23.73 -19.65 17.94
C GLU A 322 -24.31 -18.23 18.02
N TRP A 323 -25.63 -18.11 17.85
CA TRP A 323 -26.34 -16.82 17.86
C TRP A 323 -26.06 -15.93 19.07
N LYS A 324 -25.93 -16.50 20.27
CA LYS A 324 -25.63 -15.73 21.49
C LYS A 324 -24.27 -15.03 21.39
N ARG A 325 -23.24 -15.75 20.93
CA ARG A 325 -21.90 -15.20 20.75
C ARG A 325 -21.86 -14.19 19.60
N ILE A 326 -22.59 -14.46 18.51
CA ILE A 326 -22.72 -13.51 17.39
C ILE A 326 -23.30 -12.19 17.88
N ALA A 327 -24.40 -12.22 18.64
CA ALA A 327 -25.03 -11.03 19.18
C ALA A 327 -24.06 -10.23 20.07
N VAL A 328 -23.36 -10.90 20.99
CA VAL A 328 -22.36 -10.26 21.85
C VAL A 328 -21.24 -9.62 21.04
N LEU A 329 -20.62 -10.36 20.11
CA LEU A 329 -19.51 -9.85 19.32
C LEU A 329 -19.93 -8.69 18.41
N THR A 330 -21.13 -8.76 17.83
CA THR A 330 -21.67 -7.69 16.98
C THR A 330 -21.96 -6.43 17.79
N VAL A 331 -22.63 -6.56 18.95
CA VAL A 331 -22.93 -5.43 19.83
C VAL A 331 -21.63 -4.80 20.36
N CYS A 332 -20.65 -5.61 20.77
CA CYS A 332 -19.36 -5.10 21.19
C CYS A 332 -18.61 -4.39 20.05
N GLY A 333 -18.56 -4.98 18.85
CA GLY A 333 -17.89 -4.39 17.70
C GLY A 333 -18.50 -3.06 17.28
N VAL A 334 -19.82 -3.02 17.11
CA VAL A 334 -20.56 -1.80 16.79
C VAL A 334 -20.44 -0.78 17.92
N GLY A 335 -20.51 -1.20 19.18
CA GLY A 335 -20.32 -0.32 20.33
C GLY A 335 -18.96 0.36 20.34
N VAL A 336 -17.88 -0.37 20.06
CA VAL A 336 -16.52 0.19 19.90
C VAL A 336 -16.47 1.17 18.74
N LEU A 337 -17.07 0.82 17.60
CA LEU A 337 -17.13 1.69 16.44
C LEU A 337 -17.84 3.02 16.73
N LEU A 338 -19.01 2.96 17.38
CA LEU A 338 -19.77 4.15 17.77
C LEU A 338 -19.01 5.00 18.79
N PHE A 339 -18.36 4.36 19.75
CA PHE A 339 -17.50 5.06 20.72
C PHE A 339 -16.34 5.79 20.03
N MET A 340 -15.68 5.14 19.07
CA MET A 340 -14.59 5.77 18.30
C MET A 340 -15.10 6.92 17.45
N ALA A 341 -16.22 6.75 16.75
CA ALA A 341 -16.84 7.79 15.94
C ALA A 341 -17.23 9.00 16.80
N TYR A 342 -17.80 8.77 17.98
CA TYR A 342 -18.10 9.82 18.94
C TYR A 342 -16.82 10.55 19.42
N MET A 343 -15.78 9.81 19.82
CA MET A 343 -14.52 10.40 20.28
C MET A 343 -13.80 11.21 19.20
N LEU A 344 -13.96 10.82 17.93
CA LEU A 344 -13.37 11.51 16.80
C LEU A 344 -14.29 12.58 16.21
N ASN A 345 -15.51 12.73 16.74
CA ASN A 345 -16.58 13.58 16.20
C ASN A 345 -16.77 13.37 14.69
N ARG A 346 -16.96 12.12 14.29
CA ARG A 346 -17.09 11.69 12.90
C ARG A 346 -18.43 11.02 12.64
N ASP A 347 -19.04 11.40 11.53
CA ASP A 347 -20.19 10.72 10.98
C ASP A 347 -19.79 9.55 10.06
N PHE A 348 -20.79 8.76 9.67
CA PHE A 348 -20.63 7.53 8.90
C PHE A 348 -21.13 7.70 7.46
N PRO A 349 -20.59 6.95 6.49
CA PRO A 349 -21.09 6.99 5.13
C PRO A 349 -22.55 6.53 5.07
N THR A 350 -23.35 7.33 4.37
CA THR A 350 -24.73 7.01 4.01
C THR A 350 -24.77 6.01 2.85
N GLY A 351 -25.81 5.21 2.82
CA GLY A 351 -26.16 4.37 1.67
C GLY A 351 -27.48 4.84 1.05
N LEU A 352 -27.89 4.15 -0.01
CA LEU A 352 -29.13 4.42 -0.73
C LEU A 352 -30.36 4.42 0.18
N LEU A 353 -30.37 3.60 1.23
CA LEU A 353 -31.46 3.57 2.21
C LEU A 353 -31.64 4.93 2.90
N GLN A 354 -30.53 5.57 3.30
CA GLN A 354 -30.52 6.86 3.97
C GLN A 354 -30.92 8.00 3.03
N ASP A 355 -30.68 7.85 1.72
CA ASP A 355 -31.16 8.80 0.70
C ASP A 355 -32.69 8.73 0.52
N MET A 356 -33.27 7.55 0.77
CA MET A 356 -34.73 7.32 0.65
C MET A 356 -35.49 7.60 1.95
N ILE A 357 -34.85 7.41 3.11
CA ILE A 357 -35.47 7.48 4.43
C ILE A 357 -34.52 8.18 5.41
N GLU A 358 -35.00 9.26 6.04
CA GLU A 358 -34.28 9.90 7.14
C GLU A 358 -34.25 8.99 8.36
N LEU A 359 -33.07 8.44 8.68
CA LEU A 359 -32.84 7.62 9.87
C LEU A 359 -32.15 8.44 10.97
N PRO A 360 -32.42 8.17 12.25
CA PRO A 360 -31.74 8.84 13.35
C PRO A 360 -30.25 8.42 13.41
N TRP A 361 -29.40 9.30 13.95
CA TRP A 361 -28.02 8.94 14.27
C TRP A 361 -28.01 7.77 15.28
N PRO A 362 -27.16 6.73 15.09
CA PRO A 362 -26.04 6.62 14.15
C PRO A 362 -26.38 5.95 12.79
N LEU A 363 -27.64 5.62 12.54
CA LEU A 363 -28.08 4.90 11.34
C LEU A 363 -28.23 5.82 10.12
N GLY A 364 -28.53 7.09 10.34
CA GLY A 364 -28.73 8.08 9.28
C GLY A 364 -27.48 8.46 8.50
N GLY A 365 -26.29 8.40 9.11
CA GLY A 365 -25.15 9.22 8.69
C GLY A 365 -25.52 10.72 8.74
N ARG A 366 -24.59 11.61 9.01
CA ARG A 366 -24.83 13.05 8.83
C ARG A 366 -23.72 13.66 8.02
#